data_AF-A0A9D4D1X2-F1
#
_entry.id   AF-A0A9D4D1X2-F1
#
_cell.length_a   1.000
_cell.length_b   1.000
_cell.length_c   1.000
_cell.angle_alpha   90.00
_cell.angle_beta   90.00
_cell.angle_gamma   90.00
#
_symmetry.space_group_name_H-M   'P 1'
#
loop_
_entity.id
_entity.type
_entity.pdbx_description
1 polymer ?
#
loop_
_entity_poly.entity_id
_entity_poly.type
_entity_poly.pdbx_seq_one_letter_code
_entity_poly.pdbx_strand_id
1 'polypeptide(L)'
;MEQVSHQTIVMQFILELAKQMELDPRSCIKPFFTRIKQAQKEYQDAFNDELSGFKERIRTRAKQKIEEAIKEHEEEERQKRLGPGGLDPVEVFESLPDTMKACFESKDIEQLQQVVLEMPKAEAEYHMKRCVDSGLWVPGGGSGVQETGAPGEGQEEGEEETYEDAQ
;
A
#
# COMPACT_ATOMS: atom_id res chain seq x y z
N MET A 1 -16.64 -4.75 13.85
CA MET A 1 -17.05 -5.18 12.49
C MET A 1 -18.07 -6.31 12.54
N GLU A 2 -17.83 -7.39 13.28
CA GLU A 2 -18.68 -8.59 13.22
C GLU A 2 -20.13 -8.38 13.66
N GLN A 3 -20.35 -7.70 14.78
CA GLN A 3 -21.70 -7.44 15.28
C GLN A 3 -22.53 -6.61 14.30
N VAL A 4 -21.93 -5.57 13.73
CA VAL A 4 -22.59 -4.71 12.73
C VAL A 4 -22.87 -5.51 11.46
N SER A 5 -21.91 -6.33 11.00
CA SER A 5 -22.10 -7.21 9.84
C SER A 5 -23.28 -8.16 10.01
N HIS A 6 -23.42 -8.76 11.20
CA HIS A 6 -24.58 -9.60 11.52
C HIS A 6 -25.89 -8.81 11.38
N GLN A 7 -25.99 -7.62 11.97
CA GLN A 7 -27.21 -6.79 11.87
C GLN A 7 -27.51 -6.32 10.44
N THR A 8 -26.48 -6.03 9.65
CA THR A 8 -26.63 -5.69 8.23
C THR A 8 -27.24 -6.84 7.44
N ILE A 9 -26.79 -8.07 7.68
CA ILE A 9 -27.33 -9.26 7.00
C ILE A 9 -28.74 -9.60 7.50
N VAL A 10 -29.02 -9.42 8.79
CA VAL A 10 -30.41 -9.48 9.31
C VAL A 10 -31.32 -8.51 8.56
N MET A 11 -30.91 -7.25 8.39
CA MET A 11 -31.70 -6.27 7.64
C MET A 11 -31.88 -6.69 6.17
N GLN A 12 -30.82 -7.17 5.52
CA GLN A 12 -30.88 -7.63 4.13
C GLN A 12 -31.88 -8.77 3.94
N PHE A 13 -31.90 -9.75 4.85
CA PHE A 13 -32.83 -10.87 4.80
C PHE A 13 -34.27 -10.45 5.11
N ILE A 14 -34.49 -9.45 5.98
CA ILE A 14 -35.82 -8.86 6.20
C ILE A 14 -36.32 -8.20 4.90
N LEU A 15 -35.47 -7.44 4.22
CA LEU A 15 -35.80 -6.81 2.94
C LEU A 15 -36.06 -7.86 1.84
N GLU A 16 -35.32 -8.95 1.83
CA GLU A 16 -35.52 -10.05 0.89
C GLU A 16 -36.84 -10.78 1.16
N LEU A 17 -37.15 -11.09 2.42
CA LEU A 17 -38.43 -11.68 2.81
C LEU A 17 -39.61 -10.78 2.40
N ALA A 18 -39.46 -9.46 2.58
CA ALA A 18 -40.46 -8.49 2.17
C ALA A 18 -40.70 -8.49 0.66
N LYS A 19 -39.62 -8.58 -0.13
CA LYS A 19 -39.70 -8.73 -1.59
C LYS A 19 -40.38 -10.03 -1.99
N GLN A 20 -40.06 -11.15 -1.35
CA GLN A 20 -40.66 -12.45 -1.65
C GLN A 20 -42.16 -12.50 -1.33
N MET A 21 -42.59 -11.79 -0.30
CA MET A 21 -44.00 -11.76 0.14
C MET A 21 -44.80 -10.61 -0.44
N GLU A 22 -44.16 -9.70 -1.20
CA GLU A 22 -44.76 -8.44 -1.68
C GLU A 22 -45.39 -7.59 -0.56
N LEU A 23 -44.75 -7.58 0.61
CA LEU A 23 -45.20 -6.84 1.79
C LEU A 23 -44.26 -5.69 2.11
N ASP A 24 -44.76 -4.71 2.86
CA ASP A 24 -43.90 -3.67 3.43
C ASP A 24 -42.87 -4.30 4.39
N PRO A 25 -41.56 -4.00 4.26
CA PRO A 25 -40.53 -4.61 5.09
C PRO A 25 -40.73 -4.43 6.60
N ARG A 26 -41.39 -3.36 7.03
CA ARG A 26 -41.71 -3.10 8.44
C ARG A 26 -42.65 -4.17 9.00
N SER A 27 -43.53 -4.72 8.17
CA SER A 27 -44.43 -5.83 8.53
C SER A 27 -43.71 -7.18 8.56
N CYS A 28 -42.53 -7.30 7.93
CA CYS A 28 -41.77 -8.54 7.81
C CYS A 28 -40.77 -8.76 8.96
N ILE A 29 -40.55 -7.78 9.84
CA ILE A 29 -39.58 -7.86 10.94
C ILE A 29 -39.91 -9.02 11.89
N LYS A 30 -41.14 -9.05 12.46
CA LYS A 30 -41.54 -10.12 13.39
C LYS A 30 -41.58 -11.50 12.70
N PRO A 31 -42.19 -11.65 11.50
CA PRO A 31 -42.14 -12.90 10.75
C PRO A 31 -40.74 -13.43 10.50
N PHE A 32 -39.79 -12.55 10.15
CA PHE A 32 -38.38 -12.95 9.96
C PHE A 32 -37.79 -13.57 11.23
N PHE A 33 -37.93 -12.91 12.39
CA PHE A 33 -37.36 -13.42 13.64
C PHE A 33 -38.04 -14.70 14.13
N THR A 34 -39.33 -14.88 13.87
CA THR A 34 -40.00 -16.16 14.11
C THR A 34 -39.42 -17.24 13.20
N ARG A 35 -39.27 -16.94 11.91
CA ARG A 35 -38.76 -17.86 10.90
C ARG A 35 -37.31 -18.27 11.17
N ILE A 36 -36.41 -17.36 11.52
CA ILE A 36 -34.99 -17.69 11.78
C ILE A 36 -34.80 -18.51 13.06
N LYS A 37 -35.65 -18.32 14.09
CA LYS A 37 -35.60 -19.11 15.33
C LYS A 37 -36.15 -20.53 15.17
N GLN A 38 -37.13 -20.69 14.29
CA GLN A 38 -37.78 -21.97 14.00
C GLN A 38 -37.28 -22.61 12.69
N ALA A 39 -36.30 -21.98 12.05
CA ALA A 39 -35.80 -22.36 10.73
C ALA A 39 -35.14 -23.73 10.75
N GLN A 40 -35.31 -24.44 9.64
CA GLN A 40 -34.51 -25.61 9.33
C GLN A 40 -33.05 -25.22 9.16
N LYS A 41 -32.15 -26.18 9.38
CA LYS A 41 -30.70 -25.97 9.40
C LYS A 41 -30.21 -25.32 8.11
N GLU A 42 -30.78 -25.69 6.98
CA GLU A 42 -30.45 -25.18 5.65
C GLU A 42 -30.62 -23.64 5.53
N TYR A 43 -31.64 -23.08 6.19
CA TYR A 43 -31.85 -21.62 6.18
C TYR A 43 -30.87 -20.89 7.10
N GLN A 44 -30.45 -21.51 8.21
CA GLN A 44 -29.41 -20.96 9.08
C GLN A 44 -28.03 -21.05 8.41
N ASP A 45 -27.75 -22.14 7.72
CA ASP A 45 -26.51 -22.33 6.96
C ASP A 45 -26.41 -21.26 5.85
N ALA A 46 -27.47 -21.07 5.05
CA ALA A 46 -27.51 -20.00 4.05
C ALA A 46 -27.30 -18.59 4.63
N PHE A 47 -27.89 -18.31 5.81
CA PHE A 47 -27.66 -17.04 6.51
C PHE A 47 -26.21 -16.87 6.96
N ASN A 48 -25.61 -17.93 7.51
CA ASN A 48 -24.23 -17.91 7.99
C ASN A 48 -23.21 -17.81 6.83
N ASP A 49 -23.50 -18.44 5.71
CA ASP A 49 -22.68 -18.35 4.49
C ASP A 49 -22.70 -16.92 3.93
N GLU A 50 -23.88 -16.31 3.82
CA GLU A 50 -24.01 -14.90 3.41
C GLU A 50 -23.32 -13.96 4.39
N LEU A 51 -23.44 -14.20 5.70
CA LEU A 51 -22.73 -13.43 6.72
C LEU A 51 -21.21 -13.54 6.58
N SER A 52 -20.71 -14.74 6.36
CA SER A 52 -19.28 -14.99 6.18
C SER A 52 -18.76 -14.32 4.90
N GLY A 53 -19.47 -14.47 3.78
CA GLY A 53 -19.15 -13.80 2.53
C GLY A 53 -19.22 -12.28 2.65
N PHE A 54 -20.16 -11.73 3.42
CA PHE A 54 -20.23 -10.29 3.67
C PHE A 54 -19.06 -9.78 4.50
N LYS A 55 -18.67 -10.50 5.57
CA LYS A 55 -17.47 -10.18 6.36
C LYS A 55 -16.21 -10.20 5.49
N GLU A 56 -16.09 -11.18 4.60
CA GLU A 56 -14.97 -11.26 3.66
C GLU A 56 -14.93 -10.07 2.70
N ARG A 57 -16.06 -9.71 2.08
CA ARG A 57 -16.15 -8.52 1.21
C ARG A 57 -15.75 -7.24 1.94
N ILE A 58 -16.14 -7.08 3.21
CA ILE A 58 -15.71 -5.93 4.03
C ILE A 58 -14.20 -5.95 4.23
N ARG A 59 -13.62 -7.09 4.61
CA ARG A 59 -12.17 -7.21 4.82
C ARG A 59 -11.40 -6.91 3.53
N THR A 60 -11.85 -7.41 2.39
CA THR A 60 -11.23 -7.13 1.09
C THR A 60 -11.28 -5.64 0.76
N ARG A 61 -12.43 -4.99 0.94
CA ARG A 61 -12.56 -3.53 0.71
C ARG A 61 -11.70 -2.72 1.68
N ALA A 62 -11.59 -3.15 2.93
CA ALA A 62 -10.73 -2.49 3.92
C ALA A 62 -9.25 -2.60 3.50
N LYS A 63 -8.80 -3.79 3.10
CA LYS A 63 -7.44 -4.00 2.58
C LYS A 63 -7.14 -3.14 1.36
N GLN A 64 -8.06 -3.09 0.40
CA GLN A 64 -7.92 -2.25 -0.80
C GLN A 64 -7.76 -0.78 -0.46
N LYS A 65 -8.55 -0.25 0.48
CA LYS A 65 -8.42 1.14 0.92
C LYS A 65 -7.11 1.43 1.63
N ILE A 66 -6.62 0.46 2.42
CA ILE A 66 -5.32 0.60 3.09
C ILE A 66 -4.19 0.58 2.05
N GLU A 67 -4.23 -0.35 1.10
CA GLU A 67 -3.24 -0.43 0.01
C GLU A 67 -3.22 0.83 -0.86
N GLU A 68 -4.39 1.37 -1.19
CA GLU A 68 -4.52 2.64 -1.91
C GLU A 68 -3.89 3.80 -1.13
N ALA A 69 -4.16 3.90 0.17
CA ALA A 69 -3.57 4.93 1.03
C ALA A 69 -2.04 4.77 1.20
N ILE A 70 -1.54 3.53 1.32
CA ILE A 70 -0.11 3.24 1.37
C ILE A 70 0.55 3.66 0.06
N LYS A 71 -0.03 3.30 -1.08
CA LYS A 71 0.50 3.66 -2.39
C LYS A 71 0.54 5.18 -2.61
N GLU A 72 -0.52 5.89 -2.21
CA GLU A 72 -0.56 7.36 -2.28
C GLU A 72 0.55 7.97 -1.42
N HIS A 73 0.73 7.49 -0.19
CA HIS A 73 1.81 7.93 0.69
C HIS A 73 3.21 7.61 0.12
N GLU A 74 3.42 6.42 -0.44
CA GLU A 74 4.69 6.05 -1.10
C GLU A 74 4.98 6.94 -2.32
N GLU A 75 3.94 7.32 -3.07
CA GLU A 75 4.06 8.23 -4.21
C GLU A 75 4.37 9.66 -3.75
N GLU A 76 3.76 10.15 -2.67
CA GLU A 76 4.12 11.44 -2.06
C GLU A 76 5.57 11.47 -1.59
N GLU A 77 6.03 10.44 -0.89
CA GLU A 77 7.44 10.29 -0.49
C GLU A 77 8.35 10.16 -1.72
N ARG A 78 7.87 9.53 -2.80
CA ARG A 78 8.58 9.46 -4.08
C ARG A 78 8.75 10.84 -4.71
N GLN A 79 7.71 11.66 -4.69
CA GLN A 79 7.78 13.03 -5.20
C GLN A 79 8.79 13.88 -4.40
N LYS A 80 8.84 13.71 -3.07
CA LYS A 80 9.78 14.45 -2.21
C LYS A 80 11.25 14.10 -2.46
N ARG A 81 11.56 12.86 -2.88
CA ARG A 81 12.92 12.39 -3.16
C ARG A 81 13.37 12.54 -4.62
N LEU A 82 12.53 13.05 -5.52
CA LEU A 82 12.92 13.24 -6.91
C LEU A 82 14.09 14.23 -7.02
N GLY A 83 15.08 13.87 -7.82
CA GLY A 83 16.21 14.72 -8.14
C GLY A 83 15.85 15.90 -9.06
N PRO A 84 16.82 16.75 -9.41
CA PRO A 84 16.62 17.99 -10.18
C PRO A 84 15.99 17.79 -11.57
N GLY A 85 16.13 16.59 -12.16
CA GLY A 85 15.51 16.20 -13.43
C GLY A 85 14.23 15.37 -13.28
N GLY A 86 13.67 15.25 -12.07
CA GLY A 86 12.43 14.50 -11.82
C GLY A 86 12.61 12.98 -11.82
N LEU A 87 13.84 12.49 -11.69
CA LEU A 87 14.14 11.06 -11.57
C LEU A 87 14.38 10.69 -10.11
N ASP A 88 13.92 9.51 -9.71
CA ASP A 88 14.16 8.95 -8.39
C ASP A 88 15.59 8.37 -8.33
N PRO A 89 16.45 8.80 -7.38
CA PRO A 89 17.78 8.24 -7.21
C PRO A 89 17.80 6.73 -7.01
N VAL A 90 16.80 6.16 -6.33
CA VAL A 90 16.71 4.71 -6.06
C VAL A 90 16.42 3.95 -7.36
N GLU A 91 15.42 4.39 -8.13
CA GLU A 91 15.08 3.75 -9.41
C GLU A 91 16.23 3.86 -10.43
N VAL A 92 16.92 5.01 -10.45
CA VAL A 92 18.09 5.16 -11.31
C VAL A 92 19.17 4.18 -10.89
N PHE A 93 19.54 4.14 -9.60
CA PHE A 93 20.57 3.24 -9.07
C PHE A 93 20.28 1.75 -9.36
N GLU A 94 19.06 1.28 -9.12
CA GLU A 94 18.68 -0.11 -9.40
C GLU A 94 18.78 -0.48 -10.89
N SER A 95 18.49 0.49 -11.77
CA SER A 95 18.55 0.32 -13.23
C SER A 95 19.94 0.49 -13.85
N LEU A 96 20.96 0.86 -13.07
CA LEU A 96 22.32 1.01 -13.56
C LEU A 96 22.97 -0.36 -13.89
N PRO A 97 24.03 -0.39 -14.69
CA PRO A 97 24.89 -1.57 -14.80
C PRO A 97 25.55 -1.91 -13.45
N ASP A 98 25.73 -3.19 -13.14
CA ASP A 98 26.32 -3.63 -11.86
C ASP A 98 27.72 -3.06 -11.62
N THR A 99 28.49 -2.85 -12.69
CA THR A 99 29.81 -2.18 -12.61
C THR A 99 29.71 -0.75 -12.10
N MET A 100 28.70 0.01 -12.53
CA MET A 100 28.45 1.37 -12.05
C MET A 100 27.87 1.38 -10.63
N LYS A 101 26.95 0.44 -10.31
CA LYS A 101 26.42 0.31 -8.94
C LYS A 101 27.55 0.08 -7.94
N ALA A 102 28.46 -0.85 -8.25
CA ALA A 102 29.61 -1.15 -7.41
C ALA A 102 30.49 0.08 -7.17
N CYS A 103 30.67 0.95 -8.18
CA CYS A 103 31.42 2.20 -8.04
C CYS A 103 30.73 3.20 -7.07
N PHE A 104 29.40 3.29 -7.12
CA PHE A 104 28.64 4.13 -6.21
C PHE A 104 28.62 3.58 -4.76
N GLU A 105 28.54 2.25 -4.61
CA GLU A 105 28.64 1.57 -3.30
C GLU A 105 30.02 1.74 -2.66
N SER A 106 31.09 1.57 -3.45
CA SER A 106 32.48 1.76 -3.00
C SER A 106 32.88 3.24 -2.86
N LYS A 107 32.03 4.16 -3.34
CA LYS A 107 32.32 5.60 -3.45
C LYS A 107 33.58 5.90 -4.25
N ASP A 108 33.93 5.02 -5.20
CA ASP A 108 35.12 5.13 -6.02
C ASP A 108 34.84 5.92 -7.30
N ILE A 109 35.17 7.21 -7.24
CA ILE A 109 35.01 8.15 -8.36
C ILE A 109 35.96 7.82 -9.51
N GLU A 110 37.17 7.33 -9.22
CA GLU A 110 38.17 7.02 -10.26
C GLU A 110 37.73 5.79 -11.05
N GLN A 111 37.22 4.77 -10.36
CA GLN A 111 36.66 3.58 -10.97
C GLN A 111 35.43 3.91 -11.82
N LEU A 112 34.55 4.80 -11.35
CA LEU A 112 33.40 5.25 -12.14
C LEU A 112 33.83 5.92 -13.44
N GLN A 113 34.86 6.78 -13.41
CA GLN A 113 35.41 7.41 -14.62
C GLN A 113 35.99 6.39 -15.59
N GLN A 114 36.68 5.36 -15.10
CA GLN A 114 37.20 4.28 -15.95
C GLN A 114 36.08 3.49 -16.62
N VAL A 115 35.05 3.09 -15.87
CA VAL A 115 33.88 2.38 -16.41
C VAL A 115 33.17 3.21 -17.49
N VAL A 116 33.04 4.51 -17.27
CA VAL A 116 32.44 5.46 -18.23
C VAL A 116 33.29 5.62 -19.50
N LEU A 117 34.61 5.50 -19.41
CA LEU A 117 35.52 5.57 -20.57
C LEU A 117 35.55 4.26 -21.37
N GLU A 118 35.40 3.11 -20.71
CA GLU A 118 35.38 1.80 -21.36
C GLU A 118 34.07 1.51 -22.08
N MET A 119 32.95 2.09 -21.61
CA MET A 119 31.64 1.87 -22.21
C MET A 119 31.39 2.71 -23.46
N PRO A 120 30.46 2.31 -24.34
CA PRO A 120 30.09 3.11 -25.51
C PRO A 120 29.60 4.49 -25.11
N LYS A 121 30.09 5.53 -25.81
CA LYS A 121 29.76 6.94 -25.50
C LYS A 121 28.26 7.21 -25.34
N ALA A 122 27.43 6.60 -26.19
CA ALA A 122 25.97 6.76 -26.13
C ALA A 122 25.35 6.20 -24.84
N GLU A 123 25.84 5.05 -24.36
CA GLU A 123 25.37 4.43 -23.11
C GLU A 123 25.89 5.20 -21.90
N ALA A 124 27.15 5.66 -21.95
CA ALA A 124 27.76 6.48 -20.93
C ALA A 124 26.99 7.80 -20.72
N GLU A 125 26.66 8.49 -21.81
CA GLU A 125 25.86 9.72 -21.78
C GLU A 125 24.45 9.44 -21.23
N TYR A 126 23.83 8.32 -21.61
CA TYR A 126 22.50 7.93 -21.12
C TYR A 126 22.49 7.70 -19.59
N HIS A 127 23.40 6.88 -19.07
CA HIS A 127 23.47 6.59 -17.64
C HIS A 127 23.92 7.80 -16.82
N MET A 128 24.95 8.51 -17.27
CA MET A 128 25.48 9.67 -16.54
C MET A 128 24.46 10.81 -16.46
N LYS A 129 23.72 11.08 -17.54
CA LYS A 129 22.64 12.07 -17.52
C LYS A 129 21.58 11.70 -16.48
N ARG A 130 21.17 10.43 -16.41
CA ARG A 130 20.20 9.96 -15.42
C ARG A 130 20.72 10.07 -13.99
N CYS A 131 22.00 9.80 -13.75
CA CYS A 131 22.61 9.98 -12.43
C CYS A 131 22.61 11.45 -12.00
N VAL A 132 22.77 12.39 -12.93
CA VAL A 132 22.69 13.84 -12.63
C VAL A 132 21.24 14.27 -12.41
N ASP A 133 20.34 13.86 -13.30
CA ASP A 133 18.91 14.18 -13.25
C ASP A 133 18.24 13.60 -11.98
N SER A 134 18.74 12.49 -11.45
CA SER A 134 18.28 11.93 -10.16
C SER A 134 19.01 12.49 -8.94
N GLY A 135 20.04 13.31 -9.12
CA GLY A 135 20.86 13.84 -8.01
C GLY A 135 21.84 12.84 -7.40
N LEU A 136 21.95 11.62 -7.96
CA LEU A 136 22.93 10.61 -7.56
C LEU A 136 24.38 11.05 -7.85
N TRP A 137 24.58 11.91 -8.85
CA TRP A 137 25.89 12.43 -9.24
C TRP A 137 25.87 13.93 -9.49
N VAL A 138 26.85 14.67 -8.97
CA VAL A 138 27.02 16.11 -9.22
C VAL A 138 28.29 16.35 -10.06
N PRO A 139 28.18 16.84 -11.30
CA PRO A 139 29.34 17.13 -12.13
C PRO A 139 30.17 18.27 -11.54
N GLY A 140 31.48 18.07 -11.39
CA GLY A 140 32.43 19.16 -11.11
C GLY A 140 32.92 19.33 -9.67
N GLY A 141 32.62 18.39 -8.75
CA GLY A 141 33.20 18.40 -7.41
C GLY A 141 32.64 19.51 -6.50
N GLY A 142 31.53 19.21 -5.82
CA GLY A 142 31.06 19.80 -4.57
C GLY A 142 31.26 21.30 -4.33
N SER A 143 30.21 22.09 -4.57
CA SER A 143 29.99 23.37 -3.87
C SER A 143 28.48 23.63 -3.72
N GLY A 144 27.89 23.02 -2.70
CA GLY A 144 26.65 23.50 -2.06
C GLY A 144 25.32 23.05 -2.68
N VAL A 145 24.82 21.88 -2.26
CA VAL A 145 23.58 21.74 -1.47
C VAL A 145 23.81 20.57 -0.52
N GLN A 146 23.74 20.85 0.79
CA GLN A 146 23.71 19.87 1.87
C GLN A 146 22.24 19.46 2.12
N GLU A 147 22.08 18.25 2.65
CA GLU A 147 20.84 17.47 2.89
C GLU A 147 20.32 16.79 1.61
N THR A 148 20.38 15.46 1.49
CA THR A 148 19.55 14.53 2.28
C THR A 148 20.19 13.16 2.55
N GLY A 149 20.08 12.70 3.80
CA GLY A 149 19.76 11.31 4.19
C GLY A 149 20.78 10.21 3.88
N ALA A 150 21.70 9.95 4.81
CA ALA A 150 22.41 8.67 4.89
C ALA A 150 21.44 7.51 5.23
N PRO A 151 21.72 6.26 4.82
CA PRO A 151 20.94 5.09 5.22
C PRO A 151 21.27 4.76 6.68
N GLY A 152 20.32 4.99 7.57
CA GLY A 152 20.44 4.64 8.99
C GLY A 152 19.93 3.24 9.25
N GLU A 153 20.84 2.32 9.58
CA GLU A 153 20.53 1.05 10.24
C GLU A 153 19.95 1.32 11.65
N GLY A 154 18.85 0.63 11.97
CA GLY A 154 18.42 0.19 13.30
C GLY A 154 18.48 1.15 14.50
N GLN A 155 17.31 1.64 14.92
CA GLN A 155 17.00 1.83 16.34
C GLN A 155 15.59 1.28 16.62
N GLU A 156 15.54 0.20 17.40
CA GLU A 156 14.37 -0.17 18.19
C GLU A 156 14.09 0.96 19.18
N GLU A 157 12.95 1.63 19.05
CA GLU A 157 12.25 2.20 20.19
C GLU A 157 10.81 1.72 20.11
N GLY A 158 10.43 0.91 21.10
CA GLY A 158 9.06 0.47 21.29
C GLY A 158 8.21 1.61 21.84
N GLU A 159 7.07 1.83 21.21
CA GLU A 159 5.94 2.51 21.82
C GLU A 159 4.79 1.51 21.86
N GLU A 160 4.65 0.82 23.00
CA GLU A 160 3.39 0.20 23.40
C GLU A 160 2.39 1.34 23.68
N GLU A 161 1.54 1.68 22.71
CA GLU A 161 0.29 2.39 23.01
C GLU A 161 -0.71 1.39 23.59
N THR A 162 -0.70 1.25 24.91
CA THR A 162 -1.77 0.66 25.70
C THR A 162 -3.00 1.57 25.63
N TYR A 163 -3.98 1.19 24.81
CA TYR A 163 -5.35 1.71 24.96
C TYR A 163 -6.03 0.96 26.10
N GLU A 164 -5.76 1.40 27.34
CA GLU A 164 -6.76 1.30 28.39
C GLU A 164 -7.84 2.32 28.09
N ASP A 165 -9.05 1.86 27.77
CA ASP A 165 -10.22 2.63 28.14
C ASP A 165 -11.23 1.73 28.83
N ALA A 166 -11.77 2.29 29.90
CA ALA A 166 -12.41 1.63 31.00
C ALA A 166 -13.94 1.57 30.81
N GLN A 167 -14.52 0.55 31.45
CA GLN A 167 -15.93 0.30 31.79
C GLN A 167 -16.80 -0.42 30.74
#